data_AF-A0A7S1VSU7-F1
#
_entry.id   AF-A0A7S1VSU7-F1
#
_cell.length_a   1.000
_cell.length_b   1.000
_cell.length_c   1.000
_cell.angle_alpha   90.00
_cell.angle_beta   90.00
_cell.angle_gamma   90.00
#
_symmetry.space_group_name_H-M   'P 1'
#
loop_
_entity.id
_entity.type
_entity.pdbx_description
1 polymer ?
#
loop_
_entity_poly.entity_id
_entity_poly.type
_entity_poly.pdbx_seq_one_letter_code
_entity_poly.pdbx_strand_id
1 'polypeptide(L)'
;AATARRWWTARHAADSQLQSALGVVSTKVLGGWRAVLVHDPRVSDAVARALPPLLASSPLSLKLSSLQLLSLSLLVSGCHVISDMELSACVAEVTDEATAATLLPHLRTLSSSVAPPPPLSRAPVVLIPDISLSFVPWESTNVLRGAIVTRCPSLAAVAAGIMLHGAARSGDRANGGGGDGGSGASVGGSLYAIVDPAGDLAKTRSRFAPLLEDADGVLGRAPPPTAIPRALVTHSLVLYVGHAAAERYTPPSLPASLAGAATAHVLLMGCSSAALHAQGMGDGFGTILSYLAGGVPSVGGCLWDVTDGDIDRFTLAVVGRWQASGGGDGNGRKVHLTTSRGDRRTDK
;
A
#
# COMPACT_ATOMS: atom_id res chain seq x y z
N ALA A 1 8.88 -23.66 28.66
CA ALA A 1 7.45 -23.33 28.51
C ALA A 1 7.11 -21.92 28.99
N ALA A 2 7.41 -21.55 30.24
CA ALA A 2 7.06 -20.23 30.80
C ALA A 2 7.66 -19.03 30.03
N THR A 3 8.92 -19.11 29.59
CA THR A 3 9.58 -18.04 28.82
C THR A 3 8.93 -17.80 27.46
N ALA A 4 8.58 -18.87 26.73
CA ALA A 4 7.89 -18.77 25.45
C ALA A 4 6.48 -18.19 25.61
N ARG A 5 5.75 -18.58 26.67
CA ARG A 5 4.43 -18.03 26.99
C ARG A 5 4.51 -16.53 27.28
N ARG A 6 5.49 -16.09 28.08
CA ARG A 6 5.73 -14.67 28.37
C ARG A 6 6.05 -13.88 27.10
N TRP A 7 6.91 -14.41 26.23
CA TRP A 7 7.25 -13.79 24.95
C TRP A 7 6.02 -13.56 24.05
N TRP A 8 5.18 -14.59 23.87
CA TRP A 8 3.94 -14.45 23.08
C TRP A 8 2.95 -13.49 23.73
N THR A 9 2.82 -13.52 25.06
CA THR A 9 1.96 -12.59 25.79
C THR A 9 2.37 -11.13 25.53
N ALA A 10 3.68 -10.84 25.59
CA ALA A 10 4.20 -9.50 25.30
C ALA A 10 3.92 -9.06 23.85
N ARG A 11 4.07 -9.97 22.88
CA ARG A 11 3.77 -9.65 21.47
C ARG A 11 2.30 -9.39 21.22
N HIS A 12 1.40 -10.18 21.81
CA HIS A 12 -0.04 -9.92 21.71
C HIS A 12 -0.44 -8.59 22.37
N ALA A 13 0.21 -8.23 23.48
CA ALA A 13 0.02 -6.93 24.10
C ALA A 13 0.49 -5.79 23.18
N ALA A 14 1.66 -5.91 22.57
CA ALA A 14 2.18 -4.92 21.63
C ALA A 14 1.30 -4.77 20.38
N ASP A 15 0.80 -5.87 19.83
CA ASP A 15 -0.15 -5.89 18.71
C ASP A 15 -1.46 -5.16 19.06
N SER A 16 -2.02 -5.45 20.25
CA SER A 16 -3.22 -4.78 20.76
C SER A 16 -2.99 -3.27 21.00
N GLN A 17 -1.81 -2.91 21.51
CA GLN A 17 -1.42 -1.51 21.71
C GLN A 17 -1.31 -0.75 20.39
N LEU A 18 -0.66 -1.35 19.38
CA LEU A 18 -0.57 -0.76 18.04
C LEU A 18 -1.96 -0.60 17.42
N GLN A 19 -2.83 -1.60 17.54
CA GLN A 19 -4.22 -1.52 17.08
C GLN A 19 -4.97 -0.36 17.74
N SER A 20 -4.82 -0.20 19.06
CA SER A 20 -5.42 0.93 19.80
C SER A 20 -4.85 2.28 19.34
N ALA A 21 -3.53 2.37 19.15
CA ALA A 21 -2.88 3.59 18.68
C ALA A 21 -3.38 3.99 17.28
N LEU A 22 -3.51 3.03 16.36
CA LEU A 22 -4.07 3.28 15.03
C LEU A 22 -5.55 3.67 15.07
N GLY A 23 -6.31 3.16 16.05
CA GLY A 23 -7.65 3.64 16.35
C GLY A 23 -7.65 5.13 16.70
N VAL A 24 -6.75 5.56 17.59
CA VAL A 24 -6.59 6.96 17.98
C VAL A 24 -6.16 7.83 16.80
N VAL A 25 -5.20 7.38 15.99
CA VAL A 25 -4.79 8.10 14.77
C VAL A 25 -6.00 8.34 13.87
N SER A 26 -6.83 7.33 13.65
CA SER A 26 -8.02 7.48 12.82
C SER A 26 -9.07 8.43 13.40
N THR A 27 -9.43 8.25 14.66
CA THR A 27 -10.60 8.97 15.22
C THR A 27 -10.24 10.33 15.81
N LYS A 28 -9.02 10.51 16.31
CA LYS A 28 -8.61 11.77 16.99
C LYS A 28 -7.67 12.61 16.14
N VAL A 29 -6.71 12.00 15.45
CA VAL A 29 -5.74 12.75 14.63
C VAL A 29 -6.36 13.11 13.29
N LEU A 30 -6.91 12.12 12.57
CA LEU A 30 -7.60 12.38 11.31
C LEU A 30 -9.03 12.88 11.53
N GLY A 31 -9.72 12.43 12.59
CA GLY A 31 -11.09 12.86 12.87
C GLY A 31 -12.01 12.67 11.67
N GLY A 32 -12.92 13.61 11.44
CA GLY A 32 -13.82 13.60 10.27
C GLY A 32 -13.09 13.69 8.92
N TRP A 33 -11.86 14.21 8.89
CA TRP A 33 -11.08 14.36 7.66
C TRP A 33 -10.60 13.02 7.08
N ARG A 34 -10.71 11.92 7.84
CA ARG A 34 -10.48 10.57 7.29
C ARG A 34 -11.40 10.24 6.10
N ALA A 35 -12.54 10.91 5.95
CA ALA A 35 -13.42 10.78 4.78
C ALA A 35 -12.70 11.07 3.47
N VAL A 36 -11.72 11.99 3.46
CA VAL A 36 -10.96 12.32 2.24
C VAL A 36 -10.10 11.15 1.75
N LEU A 37 -9.75 10.21 2.63
CA LEU A 37 -8.91 9.05 2.29
C LEU A 37 -9.66 7.91 1.58
N VAL A 38 -10.98 8.00 1.44
CA VAL A 38 -11.82 6.92 0.89
C VAL A 38 -12.52 7.31 -0.42
N HIS A 39 -11.82 8.09 -1.24
CA HIS A 39 -12.31 8.64 -2.49
C HIS A 39 -12.79 7.55 -3.48
N ASP A 40 -14.01 7.74 -3.98
CA ASP A 40 -14.53 7.09 -5.18
C ASP A 40 -14.84 8.17 -6.23
N PRO A 41 -14.15 8.17 -7.39
CA PRO A 41 -14.38 9.15 -8.45
C PRO A 41 -15.83 9.21 -8.93
N ARG A 42 -16.54 8.07 -8.98
CA ARG A 42 -17.93 8.00 -9.44
C ARG A 42 -18.85 8.78 -8.51
N VAL A 43 -18.58 8.69 -7.21
CA VAL A 43 -19.30 9.38 -6.16
C VAL A 43 -18.94 10.86 -6.14
N SER A 44 -17.66 11.19 -6.14
CA SER A 44 -17.19 12.58 -6.13
C SER A 44 -17.66 13.37 -7.35
N ASP A 45 -17.73 12.76 -8.53
CA ASP A 45 -18.26 13.39 -9.73
C ASP A 45 -19.78 13.65 -9.63
N ALA A 46 -20.53 12.70 -9.06
CA ALA A 46 -21.97 12.88 -8.82
C ALA A 46 -22.24 14.01 -7.82
N VAL A 47 -21.47 14.04 -6.72
CA VAL A 47 -21.55 15.10 -5.71
C VAL A 47 -21.14 16.45 -6.30
N ALA A 48 -20.04 16.52 -7.05
CA ALA A 48 -19.56 17.75 -7.68
C ALA A 48 -20.56 18.33 -8.70
N ARG A 49 -21.35 17.48 -9.39
CA ARG A 49 -22.44 17.94 -10.27
C ARG A 49 -23.69 18.39 -9.51
N ALA A 50 -24.01 17.74 -8.39
CA ALA A 50 -25.21 18.03 -7.61
C ALA A 50 -25.05 19.26 -6.70
N LEU A 51 -23.83 19.54 -6.24
CA LEU A 51 -23.55 20.60 -5.27
C LEU A 51 -23.83 22.02 -5.81
N PRO A 52 -23.40 22.43 -7.02
CA PRO A 52 -23.65 23.80 -7.51
C PRO A 52 -25.15 24.15 -7.68
N PRO A 53 -26.02 23.29 -8.24
CA PRO A 53 -27.46 23.54 -8.28
C PRO A 53 -28.09 23.71 -6.89
N LEU A 54 -27.66 22.88 -5.93
CA LEU A 54 -28.10 22.98 -4.54
C LEU A 54 -27.71 24.32 -3.90
N LEU A 55 -26.47 24.78 -4.14
CA LEU A 55 -26.00 26.09 -3.68
C LEU A 55 -26.78 27.25 -4.32
N ALA A 56 -27.10 27.15 -5.62
CA ALA A 56 -27.87 28.16 -6.33
C ALA A 56 -29.32 28.26 -5.84
N SER A 57 -29.90 27.16 -5.34
CA SER A 57 -31.23 27.14 -4.75
C SER A 57 -31.29 27.68 -3.31
N SER A 58 -30.14 27.91 -2.67
CA SER A 58 -30.06 28.44 -1.32
C SER A 58 -30.39 29.95 -1.30
N PRO A 59 -31.22 30.42 -0.35
CA PRO A 59 -31.58 31.83 -0.24
C PRO A 59 -30.40 32.77 0.07
N LEU A 60 -29.25 32.22 0.46
CA LEU A 60 -28.10 32.98 0.97
C LEU A 60 -27.08 33.41 -0.10
N SER A 61 -27.31 33.14 -1.40
CA SER A 61 -26.34 33.49 -2.47
C SER A 61 -24.90 33.07 -2.12
N LEU A 62 -24.74 31.85 -1.60
CA LEU A 62 -23.48 31.35 -1.06
C LEU A 62 -22.40 31.30 -2.15
N LYS A 63 -21.32 32.07 -1.97
CA LYS A 63 -20.15 32.04 -2.85
C LYS A 63 -19.05 31.21 -2.21
N LEU A 64 -18.92 29.96 -2.64
CA LEU A 64 -17.84 29.07 -2.23
C LEU A 64 -16.69 29.12 -3.25
N SER A 65 -15.46 29.07 -2.76
CA SER A 65 -14.28 28.91 -3.61
C SER A 65 -14.18 27.50 -4.20
N SER A 66 -13.40 27.33 -5.26
CA SER A 66 -13.15 26.02 -5.88
C SER A 66 -12.57 25.01 -4.88
N LEU A 67 -11.72 25.46 -3.95
CA LEU A 67 -11.15 24.60 -2.92
C LEU A 67 -12.23 24.13 -1.93
N GLN A 68 -13.13 25.03 -1.50
CA GLN A 68 -14.24 24.66 -0.61
C GLN A 68 -15.18 23.65 -1.28
N LEU A 69 -15.53 23.87 -2.55
CA LEU A 69 -16.36 22.92 -3.32
C LEU A 69 -15.69 21.55 -3.44
N LEU A 70 -14.38 21.52 -3.70
CA LEU A 70 -13.61 20.28 -3.75
C LEU A 70 -13.60 19.57 -2.39
N SER A 71 -13.31 20.30 -1.31
CA SER A 71 -13.31 19.75 0.06
C SER A 71 -14.67 19.17 0.45
N LEU A 72 -15.76 19.88 0.17
CA LEU A 72 -17.12 19.39 0.42
C LEU A 72 -17.44 18.15 -0.41
N SER A 73 -17.04 18.12 -1.69
CA SER A 73 -17.23 16.94 -2.55
C SER A 73 -16.49 15.71 -2.02
N LEU A 74 -15.24 15.88 -1.58
CA LEU A 74 -14.44 14.80 -1.00
C LEU A 74 -15.02 14.31 0.34
N LEU A 75 -15.44 15.23 1.21
CA LEU A 75 -16.06 14.90 2.50
C LEU A 75 -17.36 14.10 2.33
N VAL A 76 -18.26 14.54 1.45
CA VAL A 76 -19.51 13.81 1.19
C VAL A 76 -19.25 12.48 0.50
N SER A 77 -18.28 12.40 -0.40
CA SER A 77 -17.92 11.15 -1.07
C SER A 77 -17.44 10.08 -0.09
N GLY A 78 -16.74 10.49 0.97
CA GLY A 78 -16.24 9.60 2.00
C GLY A 78 -17.04 9.55 3.30
N CYS A 79 -18.23 10.15 3.35
CA CYS A 79 -18.91 10.35 4.63
C CYS A 79 -19.37 9.05 5.31
N HIS A 80 -19.44 7.92 4.59
CA HIS A 80 -19.82 6.60 5.13
C HIS A 80 -18.83 6.05 6.17
N VAL A 81 -17.63 6.62 6.29
CA VAL A 81 -16.65 6.23 7.33
C VAL A 81 -16.64 7.19 8.53
N ILE A 82 -17.47 8.22 8.53
CA ILE A 82 -17.56 9.23 9.60
C ILE A 82 -18.99 9.33 10.15
N SER A 83 -19.10 9.82 11.37
CA SER A 83 -20.39 10.13 11.99
C SER A 83 -20.96 11.44 11.45
N ASP A 84 -22.27 11.63 11.62
CA ASP A 84 -22.93 12.88 11.25
C ASP A 84 -22.36 14.10 11.99
N MET A 85 -21.98 13.92 13.26
CA MET A 85 -21.33 14.96 14.07
C MET A 85 -19.96 15.36 13.49
N GLU A 86 -19.17 14.38 13.05
CA GLU A 86 -17.88 14.62 12.41
C GLU A 86 -18.04 15.31 11.05
N LEU A 87 -19.04 14.90 10.26
CA LEU A 87 -19.36 15.56 8.99
C LEU A 87 -19.75 17.03 9.22
N SER A 88 -20.62 17.30 10.20
CA SER A 88 -21.00 18.67 10.57
C SER A 88 -19.80 19.52 10.96
N ALA A 89 -18.90 18.99 11.80
CA ALA A 89 -17.69 19.70 12.21
C ALA A 89 -16.77 20.02 11.02
N CYS A 90 -16.52 19.05 10.12
CA CYS A 90 -15.69 19.29 8.94
C CYS A 90 -16.31 20.29 7.96
N VAL A 91 -17.63 20.26 7.76
CA VAL A 91 -18.32 21.21 6.86
C VAL A 91 -18.24 22.63 7.42
N ALA A 92 -18.40 22.80 8.74
CA ALA A 92 -18.21 24.09 9.41
C ALA A 92 -16.77 24.59 9.28
N GLU A 93 -15.77 23.71 9.40
CA GLU A 93 -14.35 24.05 9.23
C GLU A 93 -14.00 24.47 7.80
N VAL A 94 -14.59 23.85 6.77
CA VAL A 94 -14.41 24.24 5.36
C VAL A 94 -15.09 25.57 5.04
N THR A 95 -16.17 25.89 5.74
CA THR A 95 -17.03 27.05 5.46
C THR A 95 -17.07 27.97 6.68
N ASP A 96 -18.23 28.07 7.32
CA ASP A 96 -18.50 28.72 8.59
C ASP A 96 -19.78 28.09 9.17
N GLU A 97 -20.07 28.33 10.45
CA GLU A 97 -21.21 27.68 11.13
C GLU A 97 -22.57 27.96 10.46
N ALA A 98 -22.78 29.19 9.97
CA ALA A 98 -24.04 29.60 9.36
C ALA A 98 -24.22 28.98 7.96
N THR A 99 -23.15 28.99 7.17
CA THR A 99 -23.11 28.31 5.88
C THR A 99 -23.30 26.80 6.07
N ALA A 100 -22.59 26.17 7.01
CA ALA A 100 -22.70 24.75 7.29
C ALA A 100 -24.12 24.35 7.70
N ALA A 101 -24.78 25.11 8.57
CA ALA A 101 -26.17 24.85 8.96
C ALA A 101 -27.13 24.84 7.75
N THR A 102 -26.87 25.67 6.75
CA THR A 102 -27.65 25.72 5.51
C THR A 102 -27.33 24.56 4.57
N LEU A 103 -26.07 24.15 4.49
CA LEU A 103 -25.61 23.09 3.58
C LEU A 103 -25.89 21.69 4.08
N LEU A 104 -25.77 21.45 5.39
CA LEU A 104 -25.82 20.11 5.98
C LEU A 104 -27.08 19.29 5.61
N PRO A 105 -28.30 19.84 5.60
CA PRO A 105 -29.48 19.09 5.16
C PRO A 105 -29.35 18.57 3.72
N HIS A 106 -28.80 19.40 2.84
CA HIS A 106 -28.59 19.07 1.44
C HIS A 106 -27.46 18.04 1.26
N LEU A 107 -26.34 18.24 1.96
CA LEU A 107 -25.21 17.30 1.93
C LEU A 107 -25.58 15.92 2.49
N ARG A 108 -26.42 15.87 3.53
CA ARG A 108 -26.98 14.62 4.09
C ARG A 108 -27.91 13.90 3.12
N THR A 109 -28.70 14.67 2.37
CA THR A 109 -29.55 14.10 1.31
C THR A 109 -28.68 13.47 0.23
N LEU A 110 -27.63 14.18 -0.21
CA LEU A 110 -26.68 13.66 -1.17
C LEU A 110 -25.94 12.42 -0.64
N SER A 111 -25.45 12.44 0.60
CA SER A 111 -24.76 11.29 1.18
C SER A 111 -25.64 10.06 1.25
N SER A 112 -26.92 10.20 1.60
CA SER A 112 -27.86 9.08 1.66
C SER A 112 -28.12 8.44 0.29
N SER A 113 -27.94 9.21 -0.80
CA SER A 113 -28.07 8.72 -2.18
C SER A 113 -26.80 8.02 -2.69
N VAL A 114 -25.68 8.15 -1.97
CA VAL A 114 -24.39 7.58 -2.33
C VAL A 114 -24.25 6.21 -1.68
N ALA A 115 -24.20 5.15 -2.50
CA ALA A 115 -23.88 3.83 -2.00
C ALA A 115 -22.40 3.75 -1.56
N PRO A 116 -22.09 3.13 -0.42
CA PRO A 116 -20.70 2.98 0.01
C PRO A 116 -19.94 2.11 -1.01
N PRO A 117 -18.74 2.53 -1.44
CA PRO A 117 -17.97 1.77 -2.41
C PRO A 117 -17.45 0.46 -1.79
N PRO A 118 -17.50 -0.68 -2.50
CA PRO A 118 -16.77 -1.86 -2.06
C PRO A 118 -15.27 -1.52 -1.94
N PRO A 119 -14.53 -2.08 -0.96
CA PRO A 119 -13.15 -1.69 -0.65
C PRO A 119 -12.20 -1.68 -1.85
N LEU A 120 -12.35 -2.65 -2.76
CA LEU A 120 -11.53 -2.79 -3.97
C LEU A 120 -11.93 -1.88 -5.13
N SER A 121 -13.04 -1.15 -5.01
CA SER A 121 -13.48 -0.16 -6.02
C SER A 121 -13.04 1.27 -5.71
N ARG A 122 -12.34 1.47 -4.59
CA ARG A 122 -11.76 2.75 -4.21
C ARG A 122 -10.57 3.08 -5.11
N ALA A 123 -10.36 4.36 -5.38
CA ALA A 123 -9.17 4.79 -6.10
C ALA A 123 -7.90 4.44 -5.29
N PRO A 124 -6.78 4.06 -5.94
CA PRO A 124 -5.51 3.89 -5.26
C PRO A 124 -5.09 5.18 -4.54
N VAL A 125 -4.56 5.03 -3.32
CA VAL A 125 -4.05 6.15 -2.51
C VAL A 125 -2.53 6.14 -2.53
N VAL A 126 -1.93 7.24 -2.95
CA VAL A 126 -0.48 7.46 -2.85
C VAL A 126 -0.22 8.40 -1.67
N LEU A 127 0.39 7.87 -0.62
CA LEU A 127 0.81 8.63 0.55
C LEU A 127 2.18 9.24 0.30
N ILE A 128 2.33 10.52 0.63
CA ILE A 128 3.62 11.23 0.62
C ILE A 128 3.88 11.68 2.06
N PRO A 129 4.26 10.76 2.96
CA PRO A 129 4.47 11.09 4.37
C PRO A 129 5.76 11.90 4.52
N ASP A 130 5.72 12.90 5.40
CA ASP A 130 6.94 13.47 5.96
C ASP A 130 7.78 12.38 6.64
N ILE A 131 9.10 12.56 6.68
CA ILE A 131 10.01 11.59 7.28
C ILE A 131 9.65 11.29 8.75
N SER A 132 9.19 12.30 9.50
CA SER A 132 8.72 12.17 10.88
C SER A 132 7.45 11.33 11.02
N LEU A 133 6.71 11.11 9.93
CA LEU A 133 5.47 10.33 9.87
C LEU A 133 5.65 9.00 9.13
N SER A 134 6.86 8.73 8.62
CA SER A 134 7.16 7.52 7.84
C SER A 134 7.11 6.24 8.68
N PHE A 135 7.29 6.32 10.00
CA PHE A 135 7.19 5.14 10.88
C PHE A 135 5.74 4.69 11.13
N VAL A 136 4.75 5.58 10.91
CA VAL A 136 3.34 5.26 11.15
C VAL A 136 2.85 4.31 10.06
N PRO A 137 2.23 3.16 10.39
CA PRO A 137 1.71 2.22 9.39
C PRO A 137 0.31 2.68 8.93
N TRP A 138 0.26 3.80 8.20
CA TRP A 138 -0.97 4.43 7.69
C TRP A 138 -1.89 3.45 6.97
N GLU A 139 -1.32 2.53 6.19
CA GLU A 139 -2.02 1.48 5.43
C GLU A 139 -2.81 0.52 6.33
N SER A 140 -2.40 0.40 7.61
CA SER A 140 -3.03 -0.48 8.59
C SER A 140 -4.13 0.19 9.42
N THR A 141 -4.34 1.50 9.24
CA THR A 141 -5.46 2.23 9.86
C THR A 141 -6.79 1.66 9.41
N ASN A 142 -7.83 1.76 10.24
CA ASN A 142 -9.18 1.27 9.94
C ASN A 142 -9.76 1.79 8.59
N VAL A 143 -9.40 3.00 8.17
CA VAL A 143 -9.95 3.68 6.99
C VAL A 143 -9.26 3.25 5.69
N LEU A 144 -7.96 2.95 5.76
CA LEU A 144 -7.13 2.51 4.63
C LEU A 144 -6.95 0.99 4.55
N ARG A 145 -7.28 0.25 5.61
CA ARG A 145 -7.18 -1.22 5.63
C ARG A 145 -8.04 -1.83 4.52
N GLY A 146 -7.39 -2.58 3.64
CA GLY A 146 -8.05 -3.23 2.50
C GLY A 146 -8.21 -2.33 1.27
N ALA A 147 -7.74 -1.08 1.31
CA ALA A 147 -7.56 -0.24 0.13
C ALA A 147 -6.20 -0.51 -0.54
N ILE A 148 -6.07 -0.08 -1.80
CA ILE A 148 -4.78 -0.07 -2.50
C ILE A 148 -4.03 1.19 -2.08
N VAL A 149 -2.97 1.02 -1.29
CA VAL A 149 -2.19 2.13 -0.76
C VAL A 149 -0.70 1.91 -1.04
N THR A 150 -0.04 2.95 -1.54
CA THR A 150 1.41 2.98 -1.72
C THR A 150 2.00 4.25 -1.10
N ARG A 151 3.32 4.27 -0.93
CA ARG A 151 4.07 5.44 -0.49
C ARG A 151 4.98 5.94 -1.60
N CYS A 152 5.14 7.25 -1.68
CA CYS A 152 6.16 7.90 -2.50
C CYS A 152 6.87 8.97 -1.67
N PRO A 153 8.18 9.22 -1.91
CA PRO A 153 8.93 10.22 -1.14
C PRO A 153 8.56 11.66 -1.53
N SER A 154 8.03 11.88 -2.73
CA SER A 154 7.62 13.21 -3.20
C SER A 154 6.67 13.14 -4.39
N LEU A 155 6.00 14.25 -4.71
CA LEU A 155 5.19 14.37 -5.94
C LEU A 155 6.04 14.21 -7.20
N ALA A 156 7.29 14.67 -7.17
CA ALA A 156 8.23 14.48 -8.29
C ALA A 156 8.53 12.99 -8.53
N ALA A 157 8.68 12.20 -7.47
CA ALA A 157 8.86 10.75 -7.59
C ALA A 157 7.60 10.05 -8.14
N VAL A 158 6.40 10.52 -7.77
CA VAL A 158 5.15 10.04 -8.38
C VAL A 158 5.14 10.31 -9.88
N ALA A 159 5.42 11.55 -10.29
CA ALA A 159 5.46 11.93 -11.69
C ALA A 159 6.52 11.14 -12.47
N ALA A 160 7.72 10.99 -11.92
CA ALA A 160 8.80 10.21 -12.53
C ALA A 160 8.39 8.73 -12.70
N GLY A 161 7.79 8.12 -11.68
CA GLY A 161 7.29 6.75 -11.78
C GLY A 161 6.21 6.57 -12.86
N ILE A 162 5.29 7.54 -12.99
CA ILE A 162 4.29 7.55 -14.06
C ILE A 162 4.95 7.72 -15.43
N MET A 163 5.97 8.56 -15.57
CA MET A 163 6.67 8.74 -16.85
C MET A 163 7.47 7.50 -17.26
N LEU A 164 8.15 6.86 -16.31
CA LEU A 164 8.96 5.66 -16.56
C LEU A 164 8.10 4.42 -16.84
N HIS A 165 6.99 4.24 -16.12
CA HIS A 165 6.24 2.98 -16.14
C HIS A 165 4.79 3.13 -16.65
N GLY A 166 4.28 4.34 -16.83
CA GLY A 166 2.90 4.60 -17.28
C GLY A 166 2.68 4.34 -18.76
N ALA A 167 3.69 4.59 -19.61
CA ALA A 167 3.59 4.38 -21.06
C ALA A 167 3.50 2.90 -21.46
N ALA A 168 4.08 1.99 -20.65
CA ALA A 168 4.00 0.54 -20.85
C ALA A 168 2.56 -0.02 -20.82
N ARG A 169 1.58 0.78 -20.33
CA ARG A 169 0.15 0.41 -20.28
C ARG A 169 -0.69 0.99 -21.43
N SER A 170 -0.12 1.87 -22.25
CA SER A 170 -0.85 2.61 -23.30
C SER A 170 -0.75 1.95 -24.69
N GLY A 171 0.28 1.11 -24.92
CA GLY A 171 0.45 0.36 -26.17
C GLY A 171 -0.61 -0.73 -26.42
N ASP A 172 -1.27 -1.22 -25.36
CA ASP A 172 -2.30 -2.27 -25.43
C ASP A 172 -3.73 -1.73 -25.64
N ARG A 173 -3.95 -0.40 -25.51
CA ARG A 173 -5.30 0.20 -25.57
C ARG A 173 -5.66 0.83 -26.90
N ALA A 174 -4.71 0.95 -27.83
CA ALA A 174 -4.96 1.57 -29.13
C ALA A 174 -5.64 0.63 -30.14
N ASN A 175 -5.86 -0.66 -29.80
CA ASN A 175 -6.43 -1.63 -30.73
C ASN A 175 -7.40 -2.60 -30.03
N GLY A 176 -8.67 -2.22 -29.88
CA GLY A 176 -9.72 -3.14 -29.42
C GLY A 176 -10.91 -2.45 -28.77
N GLY A 177 -11.99 -2.24 -29.54
CA GLY A 177 -13.29 -1.86 -29.01
C GLY A 177 -13.99 -3.04 -28.34
N GLY A 178 -14.64 -2.76 -27.21
CA GLY A 178 -15.75 -3.54 -26.65
C GLY A 178 -15.43 -4.92 -26.06
N GLY A 179 -15.63 -5.04 -24.74
CA GLY A 179 -15.92 -6.32 -24.10
C GLY A 179 -14.79 -6.92 -23.26
N ASP A 180 -15.12 -7.12 -21.99
CA ASP A 180 -14.44 -7.90 -20.95
C ASP A 180 -13.03 -7.50 -20.48
N GLY A 181 -12.96 -7.32 -19.16
CA GLY A 181 -11.73 -7.09 -18.43
C GLY A 181 -10.84 -8.33 -18.46
N GLY A 182 -9.60 -8.14 -18.90
CA GLY A 182 -8.55 -9.14 -18.74
C GLY A 182 -7.69 -9.29 -19.98
N SER A 183 -6.80 -8.33 -20.22
CA SER A 183 -5.55 -8.57 -20.94
C SER A 183 -4.66 -7.34 -20.82
N GLY A 184 -3.70 -7.40 -19.90
CA GLY A 184 -2.46 -6.66 -20.04
C GLY A 184 -1.39 -7.70 -20.38
N ALA A 185 -0.59 -7.41 -21.41
CA ALA A 185 0.57 -8.16 -21.87
C ALA A 185 1.11 -9.21 -20.88
N SER A 186 1.24 -10.45 -21.35
CA SER A 186 1.87 -11.56 -20.65
C SER A 186 3.34 -11.26 -20.37
N VAL A 187 3.61 -10.49 -19.32
CA VAL A 187 4.84 -10.61 -18.53
C VAL A 187 4.66 -11.89 -17.74
N GLY A 188 5.09 -13.02 -18.31
CA GLY A 188 5.16 -14.26 -17.53
C GLY A 188 5.88 -13.96 -16.23
N GLY A 189 5.24 -14.30 -15.11
CA GLY A 189 5.61 -13.96 -13.73
C GLY A 189 6.95 -14.56 -13.28
N SER A 190 8.04 -14.17 -13.93
CA SER A 190 9.39 -14.61 -13.58
C SER A 190 9.79 -13.93 -12.28
N LEU A 191 10.12 -14.78 -11.31
CA LEU A 191 10.57 -14.43 -9.96
C LEU A 191 12.07 -14.68 -9.89
N TYR A 192 12.82 -13.72 -9.36
CA TYR A 192 14.17 -13.93 -8.88
C TYR A 192 14.20 -13.89 -7.35
N ALA A 193 14.54 -14.99 -6.69
CA ALA A 193 14.51 -15.10 -5.22
C ALA A 193 15.92 -15.23 -4.61
N ILE A 194 16.23 -14.38 -3.64
CA ILE A 194 17.43 -14.45 -2.81
C ILE A 194 16.96 -14.80 -1.39
N VAL A 195 17.22 -16.03 -0.95
CA VAL A 195 16.72 -16.53 0.34
C VAL A 195 17.87 -17.01 1.21
N ASP A 196 17.90 -16.52 2.45
CA ASP A 196 18.91 -16.86 3.45
C ASP A 196 20.36 -16.70 2.93
N PRO A 197 20.73 -15.51 2.41
CA PRO A 197 22.05 -15.32 1.79
C PRO A 197 23.21 -15.30 2.79
N ALA A 198 22.93 -15.13 4.09
CA ALA A 198 23.91 -15.23 5.17
C ALA A 198 24.07 -16.68 5.69
N GLY A 199 23.09 -17.55 5.41
CA GLY A 199 23.15 -18.95 5.75
C GLY A 199 22.73 -19.30 7.18
N ASP A 200 22.15 -18.36 7.92
CA ASP A 200 21.80 -18.45 9.34
C ASP A 200 20.28 -18.55 9.61
N LEU A 201 19.43 -18.49 8.57
CA LEU A 201 17.97 -18.60 8.67
C LEU A 201 17.46 -19.98 8.23
N ALA A 202 17.95 -21.06 8.87
CA ALA A 202 17.67 -22.44 8.45
C ALA A 202 16.17 -22.79 8.33
N LYS A 203 15.32 -22.27 9.22
CA LYS A 203 13.86 -22.50 9.17
C LYS A 203 13.23 -21.80 7.97
N THR A 204 13.61 -20.55 7.71
CA THR A 204 13.17 -19.78 6.55
C THR A 204 13.63 -20.46 5.27
N ARG A 205 14.91 -20.87 5.19
CA ARG A 205 15.44 -21.66 4.07
C ARG A 205 14.57 -22.86 3.76
N SER A 206 14.22 -23.65 4.78
CA SER A 206 13.37 -24.83 4.60
C SER A 206 11.97 -24.50 4.11
N ARG A 207 11.36 -23.38 4.54
CA ARG A 207 10.01 -22.97 4.10
C ARG A 207 9.99 -22.47 2.66
N PHE A 208 11.05 -21.80 2.23
CA PHE A 208 11.15 -21.21 0.90
C PHE A 208 11.80 -22.12 -0.14
N ALA A 209 12.42 -23.24 0.25
CA ALA A 209 13.01 -24.18 -0.69
C ALA A 209 12.06 -24.58 -1.84
N PRO A 210 10.78 -24.90 -1.60
CA PRO A 210 9.85 -25.23 -2.69
C PRO A 210 9.62 -24.08 -3.69
N LEU A 211 9.73 -22.82 -3.25
CA LEU A 211 9.57 -21.66 -4.14
C LEU A 211 10.72 -21.57 -5.17
N LEU A 212 11.92 -22.01 -4.80
CA LEU A 212 13.10 -21.98 -5.66
C LEU A 212 13.28 -23.25 -6.51
N GLU A 213 12.36 -24.20 -6.43
CA GLU A 213 12.31 -25.31 -7.40
C GLU A 213 11.92 -24.81 -8.80
N ASP A 214 11.04 -23.80 -8.85
CA ASP A 214 10.46 -23.26 -10.09
C ASP A 214 10.90 -21.80 -10.40
N ALA A 215 11.74 -21.20 -9.56
CA ALA A 215 12.17 -19.80 -9.70
C ALA A 215 13.70 -19.65 -9.78
N ASP A 216 14.16 -18.65 -10.54
CA ASP A 216 15.57 -18.28 -10.57
C ASP A 216 15.98 -17.73 -9.20
N GLY A 217 17.19 -18.05 -8.72
CA GLY A 217 17.60 -17.50 -7.43
C GLY A 217 18.78 -18.17 -6.76
N VAL A 218 18.97 -17.79 -5.50
CA VAL A 218 19.95 -18.38 -4.59
C VAL A 218 19.30 -18.72 -3.25
N LEU A 219 19.64 -19.89 -2.71
CA LEU A 219 19.17 -20.39 -1.43
C LEU A 219 20.37 -20.70 -0.53
N GLY A 220 20.41 -20.12 0.67
CA GLY A 220 21.43 -20.44 1.68
C GLY A 220 22.84 -19.94 1.36
N ARG A 221 23.00 -19.04 0.39
CA ARG A 221 24.29 -18.50 -0.04
C ARG A 221 24.17 -17.08 -0.59
N ALA A 222 25.26 -16.32 -0.51
CA ALA A 222 25.31 -14.96 -1.04
C ALA A 222 25.09 -14.94 -2.57
N PRO A 223 24.29 -14.00 -3.11
CA PRO A 223 24.17 -13.80 -4.54
C PRO A 223 25.47 -13.17 -5.11
N PRO A 224 25.78 -13.39 -6.40
CA PRO A 224 26.87 -12.67 -7.05
C PRO A 224 26.54 -11.16 -7.16
N PRO A 225 27.54 -10.26 -7.22
CA PRO A 225 27.30 -8.81 -7.24
C PRO A 225 26.42 -8.30 -8.39
N THR A 226 26.37 -9.04 -9.50
CA THR A 226 25.58 -8.71 -10.69
C THR A 226 24.15 -9.27 -10.66
N ALA A 227 23.81 -10.13 -9.70
CA ALA A 227 22.50 -10.79 -9.65
C ALA A 227 21.35 -9.79 -9.49
N ILE A 228 21.40 -8.91 -8.49
CA ILE A 228 20.33 -7.96 -8.22
C ILE A 228 20.13 -7.00 -9.40
N PRO A 229 21.14 -6.27 -9.90
CA PRO A 229 20.96 -5.37 -11.05
C PRO A 229 20.39 -6.09 -12.28
N ARG A 230 20.88 -7.30 -12.58
CA ARG A 230 20.39 -8.10 -13.71
C ARG A 230 18.93 -8.53 -13.51
N ALA A 231 18.59 -9.03 -12.32
CA ALA A 231 17.25 -9.49 -12.01
C ALA A 231 16.22 -8.36 -12.08
N LEU A 232 16.59 -7.14 -11.66
CA LEU A 232 15.72 -5.96 -11.75
C LEU A 232 15.33 -5.58 -13.18
N VAL A 233 16.12 -5.98 -14.18
CA VAL A 233 15.86 -5.73 -15.61
C VAL A 233 15.20 -6.93 -16.29
N THR A 234 15.50 -8.15 -15.83
CA THR A 234 15.13 -9.40 -16.52
C THR A 234 13.93 -10.13 -15.92
N HIS A 235 13.49 -9.75 -14.72
CA HIS A 235 12.38 -10.39 -14.01
C HIS A 235 11.22 -9.42 -13.74
N SER A 236 10.06 -9.97 -13.39
CA SER A 236 8.88 -9.19 -12.98
C SER A 236 8.86 -8.89 -11.48
N LEU A 237 9.49 -9.76 -10.68
CA LEU A 237 9.56 -9.67 -9.24
C LEU A 237 10.94 -10.12 -8.74
N VAL A 238 11.59 -9.29 -7.93
CA VAL A 238 12.78 -9.64 -7.16
C VAL A 238 12.40 -9.76 -5.69
N LEU A 239 12.58 -10.96 -5.13
CA LEU A 239 12.34 -11.25 -3.73
C LEU A 239 13.67 -11.40 -2.99
N TYR A 240 13.81 -10.68 -1.89
CA TYR A 240 14.86 -10.88 -0.91
C TYR A 240 14.25 -11.33 0.41
N VAL A 241 14.76 -12.43 0.98
CA VAL A 241 14.39 -12.93 2.31
C VAL A 241 15.67 -13.14 3.11
N GLY A 242 15.91 -12.26 4.07
CA GLY A 242 17.15 -12.23 4.83
C GLY A 242 17.18 -11.07 5.82
N HIS A 243 18.37 -10.74 6.32
CA HIS A 243 18.53 -9.64 7.27
C HIS A 243 18.44 -8.27 6.61
N ALA A 244 17.85 -7.30 7.30
CA ALA A 244 17.78 -5.90 6.86
C ALA A 244 17.23 -5.72 5.42
N ALA A 245 17.75 -4.74 4.68
CA ALA A 245 17.25 -4.35 3.36
C ALA A 245 18.11 -4.82 2.18
N ALA A 246 18.82 -5.95 2.31
CA ALA A 246 19.76 -6.45 1.28
C ALA A 246 20.94 -5.52 0.94
N GLU A 247 21.25 -4.53 1.78
CA GLU A 247 22.32 -3.54 1.59
C GLU A 247 23.68 -4.18 1.31
N ARG A 248 24.00 -5.27 2.03
CA ARG A 248 25.26 -6.01 1.85
C ARG A 248 25.42 -6.57 0.43
N TYR A 249 24.32 -6.83 -0.26
CA TYR A 249 24.29 -7.46 -1.58
C TYR A 249 23.93 -6.49 -2.70
N THR A 250 23.59 -5.25 -2.34
CA THR A 250 23.14 -4.23 -3.28
C THR A 250 24.26 -3.21 -3.50
N PRO A 251 24.79 -3.07 -4.72
CA PRO A 251 25.88 -2.13 -4.97
C PRO A 251 25.41 -0.69 -4.76
N PRO A 252 26.23 0.20 -4.17
CA PRO A 252 25.89 1.63 -4.04
C PRO A 252 25.62 2.32 -5.38
N SER A 253 26.24 1.81 -6.45
CA SER A 253 26.03 2.26 -7.84
C SER A 253 24.73 1.77 -8.46
N LEU A 254 23.88 1.03 -7.74
CA LEU A 254 22.64 0.46 -8.25
C LEU A 254 21.82 1.50 -9.06
N PRO A 255 21.54 2.72 -8.56
CA PRO A 255 20.72 3.66 -9.29
C PRO A 255 21.29 4.00 -10.67
N ALA A 256 22.60 4.31 -10.72
CA ALA A 256 23.30 4.62 -11.96
C ALA A 256 23.38 3.42 -12.91
N SER A 257 23.52 2.20 -12.37
CA SER A 257 23.62 0.97 -13.17
C SER A 257 22.31 0.60 -13.88
N LEU A 258 21.17 0.96 -13.29
CA LEU A 258 19.85 0.65 -13.86
C LEU A 258 19.43 1.69 -14.89
N ALA A 259 19.80 2.96 -14.71
CA ALA A 259 19.46 4.07 -15.62
C ALA A 259 17.98 4.12 -16.04
N GLY A 260 17.07 3.73 -15.13
CA GLY A 260 15.62 3.67 -15.39
C GLY A 260 15.13 2.45 -16.17
N ALA A 261 16.00 1.48 -16.47
CA ALA A 261 15.65 0.26 -17.20
C ALA A 261 15.03 -0.84 -16.32
N ALA A 262 14.86 -0.60 -15.02
CA ALA A 262 14.29 -1.59 -14.12
C ALA A 262 12.79 -1.80 -14.40
N THR A 263 12.40 -3.07 -14.49
CA THR A 263 11.02 -3.50 -14.76
C THR A 263 10.45 -4.34 -13.62
N ALA A 264 11.31 -4.89 -12.76
CA ALA A 264 10.90 -5.74 -11.66
C ALA A 264 10.38 -4.93 -10.47
N HIS A 265 9.32 -5.41 -9.84
CA HIS A 265 8.95 -5.00 -8.49
C HIS A 265 9.90 -5.67 -7.47
N VAL A 266 10.11 -5.04 -6.32
CA VAL A 266 11.05 -5.55 -5.29
C VAL A 266 10.35 -5.81 -3.97
N LEU A 267 10.62 -6.95 -3.36
CA LEU A 267 10.18 -7.28 -2.00
C LEU A 267 11.38 -7.56 -1.11
N LEU A 268 11.67 -6.66 -0.17
CA LEU A 268 12.74 -6.76 0.81
C LEU A 268 12.17 -7.28 2.14
N MET A 269 12.14 -8.60 2.30
CA MET A 269 11.52 -9.27 3.46
C MET A 269 12.57 -9.54 4.54
N GLY A 270 12.99 -8.45 5.18
CA GLY A 270 13.89 -8.45 6.33
C GLY A 270 13.49 -7.38 7.35
N CYS A 271 14.06 -7.49 8.55
CA CYS A 271 13.80 -6.55 9.65
C CYS A 271 14.11 -5.11 9.24
N SER A 272 13.16 -4.19 9.47
CA SER A 272 13.34 -2.75 9.23
C SER A 272 13.79 -2.38 7.80
N SER A 273 13.52 -3.23 6.81
CA SER A 273 14.01 -3.07 5.43
C SER A 273 13.43 -1.86 4.67
N ALA A 274 12.29 -1.34 5.13
CA ALA A 274 11.65 -0.13 4.62
C ALA A 274 11.65 1.02 5.64
N ALA A 275 12.38 0.88 6.75
CA ALA A 275 12.54 1.97 7.69
C ALA A 275 13.39 3.08 7.06
N LEU A 276 12.92 4.33 7.21
CA LEU A 276 13.67 5.51 6.82
C LEU A 276 14.26 6.17 8.05
N HIS A 277 15.49 6.67 7.91
CA HIS A 277 16.24 7.29 8.98
C HIS A 277 16.48 8.75 8.63
N ALA A 278 16.28 9.66 9.57
CA ALA A 278 16.64 11.06 9.41
C ALA A 278 17.86 11.38 10.27
N GLN A 279 18.72 12.27 9.78
CA GLN A 279 19.76 12.91 10.60
C GLN A 279 19.48 14.42 10.67
N GLY A 280 19.17 14.90 11.87
CA GLY A 280 18.83 16.31 12.09
C GLY A 280 17.61 16.73 11.28
N MET A 281 17.76 17.85 10.56
CA MET A 281 16.72 18.42 9.67
C MET A 281 16.87 17.97 8.20
N GLY A 282 17.73 16.98 7.93
CA GLY A 282 17.98 16.48 6.58
C GLY A 282 16.91 15.51 6.08
N ASP A 283 16.91 15.28 4.77
CA ASP A 283 16.05 14.28 4.14
C ASP A 283 16.31 12.88 4.71
N GLY A 284 15.25 12.05 4.70
CA GLY A 284 15.36 10.66 5.11
C GLY A 284 16.23 9.84 4.16
N PHE A 285 16.99 8.90 4.70
CA PHE A 285 17.72 7.89 3.92
C PHE A 285 17.24 6.48 4.29
N GLY A 286 17.33 5.59 3.31
CA GLY A 286 17.00 4.19 3.46
C GLY A 286 17.17 3.47 2.14
N THR A 287 17.46 2.17 2.21
CA THR A 287 17.78 1.36 1.03
C THR A 287 16.67 1.35 0.00
N ILE A 288 15.41 1.41 0.46
CA ILE A 288 14.23 1.53 -0.38
C ILE A 288 14.29 2.74 -1.33
N LEU A 289 14.86 3.87 -0.89
CA LEU A 289 15.01 5.07 -1.71
C LEU A 289 16.06 4.89 -2.81
N SER A 290 17.10 4.10 -2.58
CA SER A 290 18.09 3.76 -3.62
C SER A 290 17.48 2.93 -4.74
N TYR A 291 16.60 1.98 -4.42
CA TYR A 291 15.85 1.23 -5.45
C TYR A 291 14.94 2.16 -6.26
N LEU A 292 14.17 3.04 -5.59
CA LEU A 292 13.31 4.01 -6.28
C LEU A 292 14.10 4.98 -7.16
N ALA A 293 15.25 5.48 -6.68
CA ALA A 293 16.15 6.33 -7.45
C ALA A 293 16.74 5.63 -8.68
N GLY A 294 16.84 4.30 -8.66
CA GLY A 294 17.22 3.49 -9.82
C GLY A 294 16.11 3.26 -10.85
N GLY A 295 14.91 3.81 -10.61
CA GLY A 295 13.76 3.66 -11.51
C GLY A 295 13.05 2.31 -11.35
N VAL A 296 13.10 1.71 -10.16
CA VAL A 296 12.31 0.51 -9.86
C VAL A 296 10.82 0.89 -9.73
N PRO A 297 9.89 0.15 -10.36
CA PRO A 297 8.46 0.48 -10.35
C PRO A 297 7.84 0.55 -8.95
N SER A 298 8.16 -0.40 -8.09
CA SER A 298 7.83 -0.34 -6.67
C SER A 298 8.72 -1.26 -5.84
N VAL A 299 8.84 -0.92 -4.57
CA VAL A 299 9.59 -1.69 -3.59
C VAL A 299 8.78 -1.77 -2.30
N GLY A 300 8.68 -2.98 -1.73
CA GLY A 300 8.00 -3.26 -0.47
C GLY A 300 8.97 -3.81 0.57
N GLY A 301 8.72 -3.52 1.85
CA GLY A 301 9.52 -4.01 2.96
C GLY A 301 8.85 -3.75 4.31
N CYS A 302 9.59 -3.97 5.40
CA CYS A 302 9.09 -3.87 6.77
C CYS A 302 9.53 -2.54 7.40
N LEU A 303 8.59 -1.82 8.02
CA LEU A 303 8.90 -0.56 8.73
C LEU A 303 9.67 -0.76 10.04
N TRP A 304 9.66 -1.97 10.59
CA TRP A 304 10.31 -2.34 11.85
C TRP A 304 10.72 -3.82 11.84
N ASP A 305 11.30 -4.29 12.94
CA ASP A 305 11.78 -5.66 13.09
C ASP A 305 10.63 -6.68 13.14
N VAL A 306 10.77 -7.75 12.35
CA VAL A 306 9.77 -8.81 12.21
C VAL A 306 10.35 -10.15 12.63
N THR A 307 9.48 -11.12 12.88
CA THR A 307 9.90 -12.49 13.25
C THR A 307 9.73 -13.42 12.07
N ASP A 308 10.75 -14.23 11.80
CA ASP A 308 10.85 -15.16 10.66
C ASP A 308 9.55 -15.93 10.39
N GLY A 309 8.94 -16.51 11.44
CA GLY A 309 7.74 -17.34 11.27
C GLY A 309 6.54 -16.63 10.63
N ASP A 310 6.28 -15.38 11.00
CA ASP A 310 5.10 -14.66 10.51
C ASP A 310 5.40 -13.95 9.19
N ILE A 311 6.61 -13.38 9.04
CA ILE A 311 7.00 -12.74 7.78
C ILE A 311 7.11 -13.76 6.64
N ASP A 312 7.67 -14.95 6.90
CA ASP A 312 7.76 -16.02 5.88
C ASP A 312 6.39 -16.40 5.33
N ARG A 313 5.38 -16.57 6.22
CA ARG A 313 4.01 -16.90 5.82
C ARG A 313 3.37 -15.77 5.01
N PHE A 314 3.58 -14.53 5.44
CA PHE A 314 3.10 -13.36 4.72
C PHE A 314 3.71 -13.29 3.32
N THR A 315 5.03 -13.40 3.22
CA THR A 315 5.78 -13.34 1.96
C THR A 315 5.36 -14.43 0.99
N LEU A 316 5.27 -15.69 1.43
CA LEU A 316 4.82 -16.80 0.58
C LEU A 316 3.40 -16.58 0.07
N ALA A 317 2.49 -16.04 0.90
CA ALA A 317 1.14 -15.71 0.48
C ALA A 317 1.10 -14.56 -0.55
N VAL A 318 1.94 -13.54 -0.39
CA VAL A 318 2.07 -12.42 -1.34
C VAL A 318 2.60 -12.92 -2.67
N VAL A 319 3.72 -13.65 -2.67
CA VAL A 319 4.37 -14.18 -3.88
C VAL A 319 3.45 -15.15 -4.61
N GLY A 320 2.79 -16.06 -3.90
CA GLY A 320 1.84 -16.99 -4.51
C GLY A 320 0.67 -16.29 -5.20
N ARG A 321 0.13 -15.21 -4.61
CA ARG A 321 -0.91 -14.40 -5.25
C ARG A 321 -0.37 -13.58 -6.43
N TRP A 322 0.86 -13.09 -6.33
CA TRP A 322 1.53 -12.36 -7.41
C TRP A 322 1.69 -13.24 -8.64
N GLN A 323 2.24 -14.43 -8.48
CA GLN A 323 2.43 -15.40 -9.56
C GLN A 323 1.10 -15.87 -10.16
N ALA A 324 0.08 -16.09 -9.32
CA ALA A 324 -1.26 -16.43 -9.81
C ALA A 324 -1.91 -15.32 -10.64
N SER A 325 -1.62 -14.05 -10.34
CA SER A 325 -2.15 -12.90 -11.08
C SER A 325 -1.42 -12.65 -12.41
N GLY A 326 -0.19 -13.11 -12.54
CA GLY A 326 0.61 -13.06 -13.78
C GLY A 326 0.40 -14.26 -14.71
N GLY A 327 -0.23 -15.33 -14.23
CA GLY A 327 -0.60 -16.50 -15.03
C GLY A 327 -1.99 -16.34 -15.62
N GLY A 328 -2.09 -15.77 -16.82
CA GLY A 328 -3.29 -15.88 -17.63
C GLY A 328 -3.43 -17.32 -18.13
N ASP A 329 -3.93 -18.24 -17.30
CA ASP A 329 -4.39 -19.53 -17.79
C ASP A 329 -5.52 -20.10 -16.93
N GLY A 330 -6.62 -20.40 -17.61
CA GLY A 330 -7.89 -20.92 -17.07
C GLY A 330 -7.81 -22.36 -16.61
N ASN A 331 -6.88 -22.70 -15.72
CA ASN A 331 -6.94 -23.93 -14.95
C ASN A 331 -6.80 -23.61 -13.47
N GLY A 332 -7.93 -23.69 -12.76
CA GLY A 332 -8.03 -23.43 -11.34
C GLY A 332 -7.17 -24.39 -10.51
N ARG A 333 -5.87 -24.12 -10.40
CA ARG A 333 -5.09 -24.52 -9.24
C ARG A 333 -5.59 -23.66 -8.08
N LYS A 334 -6.62 -24.16 -7.41
CA LYS A 334 -6.96 -23.73 -6.05
C LYS A 334 -5.71 -23.91 -5.21
N VAL A 335 -4.95 -22.84 -4.99
CA VAL A 335 -3.99 -22.79 -3.90
C VAL A 335 -4.82 -23.02 -2.65
N HIS A 336 -4.72 -24.23 -2.10
CA HIS A 336 -5.37 -24.60 -0.86
C HIS A 336 -4.63 -23.85 0.25
N LEU A 337 -4.96 -22.55 0.40
CA LEU A 337 -4.67 -21.80 1.60
C LEU A 337 -5.50 -22.47 2.70
N THR A 338 -4.90 -23.45 3.37
CA THR A 338 -5.38 -23.91 4.66
C THR A 338 -5.45 -22.69 5.55
N THR A 339 -6.65 -22.15 5.70
CA THR A 339 -6.95 -21.24 6.80
C THR A 339 -6.81 -22.08 8.05
N SER A 340 -5.61 -22.10 8.63
CA SER A 340 -5.43 -22.57 10.00
C SER A 340 -6.15 -21.56 10.88
N ARG A 341 -7.47 -21.74 11.04
CA ARG A 341 -8.18 -21.30 12.23
C ARG A 341 -7.32 -21.75 13.41
N GLY A 342 -6.97 -20.79 14.26
CA GLY A 342 -6.02 -20.97 15.35
C GLY A 342 -6.22 -22.30 16.05
N ASP A 343 -5.16 -23.09 16.05
CA ASP A 343 -5.04 -24.27 16.89
C ASP A 343 -5.02 -23.76 18.33
N ARG A 344 -6.23 -23.67 18.93
CA ARG A 344 -6.39 -23.61 20.38
C ARG A 344 -5.85 -24.93 20.90
N ARG A 345 -4.54 -24.95 21.17
CA ARG A 345 -3.94 -25.90 22.10
C ARG A 345 -4.70 -25.74 23.42
N THR A 346 -5.64 -26.65 23.63
CA THR A 346 -6.16 -26.96 24.94
C THR A 346 -5.04 -27.72 25.66
N ASP A 347 -4.66 -27.18 26.80
CA ASP A 347 -3.70 -27.77 27.71
C ASP A 347 -4.17 -29.18 28.13
N LYS A 348 -3.27 -30.16 27.98
CA LYS A 348 -3.05 -31.23 28.96
C LYS A 348 -1.55 -31.38 29.14
#